data_AF-A0A0M8XTU9-F1
#
_entry.id   AF-A0A0M8XTU9-F1
#
_cell.length_a   1.000
_cell.length_b   1.000
_cell.length_c   1.000
_cell.angle_alpha   90.00
_cell.angle_beta   90.00
_cell.angle_gamma   90.00
#
_symmetry.space_group_name_H-M   'P 1'
#
loop_
_entity.id
_entity.type
_entity.pdbx_description
1 polymer ?
#
loop_
_entity_poly.entity_id
_entity_poly.type
_entity_poly.pdbx_seq_one_letter_code
_entity_poly.pdbx_strand_id
1 'polypeptide(L)'
;MGTGPGDGWEGGVDWEGWRDHRDIRRRLDQGADPEALPCGERPLHRAVAFGSPEVVAELAGRVADVDALEEGTTALWEAVVGHRPEIARVLVAAGADPWRPVLAGWSPGRLSLAGPTPDLFPLPEGGPGLSEAESAAAREGRRRIAALADVGYYDGTGLACVAGIDAQEAVRRLAAAPPDAGLLAELLDDPYGVDTDDSLRIVGVTTVPGGCVVTQPWGYGPQMPGVQALLSAGTVCYGMYANPKSGNQGSLVRDGVVEGWDLHPGGGPYTGMPHEEVLTAYIYGSHAIAECCAHAGLFPADPRPFTGPPDLWAELPERDYWQH
;
A
#
# COMPACT_ATOMS: atom_id res chain seq x y z
N MET A 1 -36.88 30.71 -20.21
CA MET A 1 -35.98 29.56 -20.40
C MET A 1 -35.66 29.07 -19.01
N GLY A 2 -36.29 27.98 -18.57
CA GLY A 2 -36.06 27.44 -17.23
C GLY A 2 -34.66 26.86 -17.18
N THR A 3 -33.87 27.29 -16.20
CA THR A 3 -32.76 26.49 -15.69
C THR A 3 -33.37 25.15 -15.29
N GLY A 4 -32.84 24.04 -15.83
CA GLY A 4 -33.21 22.72 -15.31
C GLY A 4 -33.02 22.69 -13.79
N PRO A 5 -33.75 21.84 -13.05
CA PRO A 5 -33.42 21.62 -11.65
C PRO A 5 -31.92 21.29 -11.57
N GLY A 6 -31.15 22.04 -10.78
CA GLY A 6 -29.77 21.70 -10.51
C GLY A 6 -29.70 20.27 -9.94
N ASP A 7 -28.55 19.62 -10.06
CA ASP A 7 -28.30 18.26 -9.54
C ASP A 7 -28.46 18.14 -8.01
N GLY A 8 -28.80 19.23 -7.30
CA GLY A 8 -29.02 19.34 -5.86
C GLY A 8 -27.74 19.21 -5.02
N TRP A 9 -26.58 19.05 -5.67
CA TRP A 9 -25.26 19.06 -5.05
C TRP A 9 -24.56 20.43 -5.17
N GLU A 10 -25.32 21.49 -5.45
CA GLU A 10 -24.82 22.85 -5.57
C GLU A 10 -23.90 23.24 -4.40
N GLY A 11 -22.77 23.87 -4.72
CA GLY A 11 -21.72 24.21 -3.74
C GLY A 11 -20.77 23.06 -3.38
N GLY A 12 -21.02 21.85 -3.88
CA GLY A 12 -20.20 20.66 -3.62
C GLY A 12 -20.31 20.13 -2.20
N VAL A 13 -19.72 18.95 -1.99
CA VAL A 13 -19.52 18.32 -0.69
C VAL A 13 -18.04 17.96 -0.62
N ASP A 14 -17.28 18.66 0.22
CA ASP A 14 -15.89 18.29 0.47
C ASP A 14 -15.79 16.98 1.28
N TRP A 15 -14.58 16.51 1.54
CA TRP A 15 -14.34 15.26 2.23
C TRP A 15 -14.88 15.24 3.68
N GLU A 16 -14.95 16.37 4.38
CA GLU A 16 -15.54 16.45 5.71
C GLU A 16 -17.07 16.46 5.65
N GLY A 17 -17.64 17.11 4.64
CA GLY A 17 -19.08 17.22 4.42
C GLY A 17 -19.79 15.88 4.29
N TRP A 18 -19.11 14.84 3.79
CA TRP A 18 -19.65 13.47 3.73
C TRP A 18 -19.95 12.85 5.12
N ARG A 19 -19.52 13.49 6.22
CA ARG A 19 -19.86 13.07 7.59
C ARG A 19 -21.08 13.79 8.16
N ASP A 20 -21.56 14.86 7.52
CA ASP A 20 -22.75 15.58 7.96
C ASP A 20 -24.02 14.91 7.42
N HIS A 21 -24.50 13.92 8.14
CA HIS A 21 -25.76 13.23 7.81
C HIS A 21 -26.96 14.18 7.66
N ARG A 22 -27.03 15.27 8.43
CA ARG A 22 -28.16 16.20 8.32
C ARG A 22 -28.10 16.99 7.03
N ASP A 23 -26.92 17.45 6.62
CA ASP A 23 -26.75 18.16 5.37
C ASP A 23 -27.02 17.26 4.17
N ILE A 24 -26.43 16.06 4.14
CA ILE A 24 -26.63 15.10 3.05
C ILE A 24 -28.11 14.74 2.91
N ARG A 25 -28.78 14.37 4.00
CA ARG A 25 -30.21 14.06 3.97
C ARG A 25 -31.04 15.25 3.49
N ARG A 26 -30.75 16.46 3.95
CA ARG A 26 -31.45 17.68 3.51
C ARG A 26 -31.30 17.90 2.00
N ARG A 27 -30.10 17.72 1.44
CA ARG A 27 -29.85 17.85 0.00
C ARG A 27 -30.66 16.83 -0.79
N LEU A 28 -30.62 15.57 -0.37
CA LEU A 28 -31.39 14.49 -1.00
C LEU A 28 -32.90 14.75 -0.90
N ASP A 29 -33.40 15.25 0.23
CA ASP A 29 -34.81 15.66 0.41
C ASP A 29 -35.21 16.84 -0.50
N GLN A 30 -34.24 17.66 -0.91
CA GLN A 30 -34.42 18.77 -1.85
C GLN A 30 -34.26 18.37 -3.32
N GLY A 31 -34.06 17.08 -3.60
CA GLY A 31 -33.96 16.54 -4.95
C GLY A 31 -32.54 16.40 -5.48
N ALA A 32 -31.52 16.40 -4.62
CA ALA A 32 -30.18 16.01 -5.03
C ALA A 32 -30.16 14.58 -5.59
N ASP A 33 -29.45 14.38 -6.69
CA ASP A 33 -29.39 13.08 -7.36
C ASP A 33 -28.54 12.09 -6.54
N PRO A 34 -29.10 11.01 -5.98
CA PRO A 34 -28.33 10.03 -5.22
C PRO A 34 -27.37 9.21 -6.10
N GLU A 35 -27.53 9.24 -7.42
CA GLU A 35 -26.75 8.41 -8.36
C GLU A 35 -25.51 9.11 -8.92
N ALA A 36 -25.50 10.44 -8.99
CA ALA A 36 -24.44 11.17 -9.66
C ALA A 36 -24.10 12.51 -8.98
N LEU A 37 -22.80 12.78 -8.87
CA LEU A 37 -22.25 14.06 -8.52
C LEU A 37 -21.91 14.89 -9.78
N PRO A 38 -21.76 16.22 -9.66
CA PRO A 38 -21.34 17.07 -10.78
C PRO A 38 -19.99 16.68 -11.40
N CYS A 39 -19.11 16.04 -10.62
CA CYS A 39 -17.81 15.54 -11.09
C CYS A 39 -17.90 14.19 -11.83
N GLY A 40 -19.09 13.61 -11.95
CA GLY A 40 -19.30 12.30 -12.57
C GLY A 40 -19.17 11.12 -11.61
N GLU A 41 -18.68 11.34 -10.40
CA GLU A 41 -18.54 10.31 -9.37
C GLU A 41 -19.89 9.95 -8.74
N ARG A 42 -19.99 8.76 -8.16
CA ARG A 42 -21.20 8.32 -7.44
C ARG A 42 -21.19 8.75 -5.96
N PRO A 43 -22.27 9.39 -5.45
CA PRO A 43 -22.37 9.81 -4.05
C PRO A 43 -22.14 8.68 -3.04
N LEU A 44 -22.63 7.47 -3.32
CA LEU A 44 -22.51 6.32 -2.41
C LEU A 44 -21.04 5.93 -2.19
N HIS A 45 -20.23 5.87 -3.24
CA HIS A 45 -18.80 5.58 -3.15
C HIS A 45 -18.05 6.65 -2.36
N ARG A 46 -18.37 7.94 -2.58
CA ARG A 46 -17.82 9.04 -1.78
C ARG A 46 -18.18 8.96 -0.30
N ALA A 47 -19.41 8.57 0.01
CA ALA A 47 -19.84 8.34 1.38
C ALA A 47 -19.09 7.16 2.04
N VAL A 48 -18.78 6.09 1.29
CA VAL A 48 -17.97 4.99 1.80
C VAL A 48 -16.55 5.44 2.13
N ALA A 49 -15.93 6.21 1.23
CA ALA A 49 -14.56 6.69 1.40
C ALA A 49 -14.41 7.71 2.55
N PHE A 50 -15.35 8.64 2.69
CA PHE A 50 -15.16 9.81 3.58
C PHE A 50 -16.21 9.96 4.68
N GLY A 51 -17.40 9.37 4.49
CA GLY A 51 -18.57 9.58 5.32
C GLY A 51 -18.71 8.64 6.52
N SER A 52 -19.92 8.64 7.08
CA SER A 52 -20.31 7.83 8.23
C SER A 52 -21.29 6.72 7.83
N PRO A 53 -21.47 5.66 8.66
CA PRO A 53 -22.46 4.62 8.41
C PRO A 53 -23.88 5.16 8.18
N GLU A 54 -24.26 6.25 8.85
CA GLU A 54 -25.57 6.90 8.68
C GLU A 54 -25.72 7.53 7.30
N VAL A 55 -24.68 8.20 6.80
CA VAL A 55 -24.69 8.80 5.46
C VAL A 55 -24.74 7.72 4.38
N VAL A 56 -23.98 6.63 4.56
CA VAL A 56 -24.01 5.47 3.66
C VAL A 56 -25.40 4.84 3.66
N ALA A 57 -26.03 4.67 4.83
CA ALA A 57 -27.39 4.11 4.92
C ALA A 57 -28.43 4.99 4.21
N GLU A 58 -28.34 6.31 4.39
CA GLU A 58 -29.24 7.27 3.75
C GLU A 58 -29.13 7.22 2.22
N LEU A 59 -27.90 7.20 1.67
CA LEU A 59 -27.68 7.11 0.23
C LEU A 59 -28.05 5.73 -0.34
N ALA A 60 -27.66 4.65 0.34
CA ALA A 60 -27.97 3.28 -0.08
C ALA A 60 -29.49 3.04 -0.14
N GLY A 61 -30.27 3.72 0.72
CA GLY A 61 -31.74 3.69 0.67
C GLY A 61 -32.37 4.50 -0.46
N ARG A 62 -31.61 5.33 -1.18
CA ARG A 62 -32.10 6.20 -2.26
C ARG A 62 -31.62 5.83 -3.66
N VAL A 63 -30.55 5.05 -3.77
CA VAL A 63 -30.06 4.53 -5.06
C VAL A 63 -30.96 3.41 -5.59
N ALA A 64 -31.03 3.28 -6.91
CA ALA A 64 -31.72 2.20 -7.58
C ALA A 64 -30.91 0.89 -7.55
N ASP A 65 -29.58 0.99 -7.57
CA ASP A 65 -28.64 -0.14 -7.51
C ASP A 65 -27.47 0.19 -6.57
N VAL A 66 -27.45 -0.46 -5.41
CA VAL A 66 -26.39 -0.36 -4.40
C VAL A 66 -25.07 -1.01 -4.88
N ASP A 67 -25.14 -1.95 -5.83
CA ASP A 67 -24.00 -2.65 -6.42
C ASP A 67 -23.58 -2.08 -7.78
N ALA A 68 -24.11 -0.91 -8.17
CA ALA A 68 -23.62 -0.27 -9.38
C ALA A 68 -22.15 0.14 -9.21
N LEU A 69 -21.43 0.17 -10.32
CA LEU A 69 -19.98 0.29 -10.32
C LEU A 69 -19.56 1.76 -10.45
N GLU A 70 -18.48 2.11 -9.74
CA GLU A 70 -17.69 3.33 -9.93
C GLU A 70 -16.27 2.88 -10.23
N GLU A 71 -15.71 3.35 -11.34
CA GLU A 71 -14.36 2.97 -11.79
C GLU A 71 -14.11 1.45 -11.78
N GLY A 72 -15.16 0.65 -12.04
CA GLY A 72 -15.09 -0.82 -12.07
C GLY A 72 -15.29 -1.52 -10.72
N THR A 73 -15.59 -0.80 -9.63
CA THR A 73 -15.79 -1.38 -8.30
C THR A 73 -17.11 -1.00 -7.62
N THR A 74 -17.61 -1.84 -6.72
CA THR A 74 -18.83 -1.56 -5.93
C THR A 74 -18.49 -0.73 -4.69
N ALA A 75 -19.47 -0.03 -4.12
CA ALA A 75 -19.30 0.65 -2.84
C ALA A 75 -18.88 -0.33 -1.72
N LEU A 76 -19.36 -1.59 -1.78
CA LEU A 76 -18.99 -2.64 -0.84
C LEU A 76 -17.52 -3.08 -1.00
N TRP A 77 -16.99 -3.09 -2.22
CA TRP A 77 -15.57 -3.33 -2.47
C TRP A 77 -14.70 -2.30 -1.76
N GLU A 78 -15.00 -1.01 -1.92
CA GLU A 78 -14.26 0.08 -1.27
C GLU A 78 -14.34 -0.02 0.26
N ALA A 79 -15.50 -0.38 0.81
CA ALA A 79 -15.65 -0.56 2.25
C ALA A 79 -14.78 -1.71 2.79
N VAL A 80 -14.66 -2.81 2.05
CA VAL A 80 -13.81 -3.95 2.43
C VAL A 80 -12.33 -3.59 2.31
N VAL A 81 -11.91 -2.97 1.20
CA VAL A 81 -10.53 -2.53 0.96
C VAL A 81 -10.10 -1.48 1.99
N GLY A 82 -10.98 -0.54 2.34
CA GLY A 82 -10.75 0.46 3.37
C GLY A 82 -10.86 -0.06 4.81
N HIS A 83 -11.04 -1.37 5.00
CA HIS A 83 -11.23 -2.02 6.30
C HIS A 83 -12.31 -1.35 7.18
N ARG A 84 -13.49 -1.07 6.60
CA ARG A 84 -14.63 -0.40 7.25
C ARG A 84 -15.81 -1.35 7.48
N PRO A 85 -15.73 -2.26 8.46
CA PRO A 85 -16.73 -3.31 8.64
C PRO A 85 -18.13 -2.77 8.97
N GLU A 86 -18.25 -1.64 9.67
CA GLU A 86 -19.54 -1.00 9.98
C GLU A 86 -20.24 -0.52 8.71
N ILE A 87 -19.50 0.14 7.82
CA ILE A 87 -20.01 0.60 6.52
C ILE A 87 -20.37 -0.59 5.63
N ALA A 88 -19.52 -1.62 5.60
CA ALA A 88 -19.79 -2.84 4.85
C ALA A 88 -21.09 -3.54 5.29
N ARG A 89 -21.36 -3.59 6.60
CA ARG A 89 -22.62 -4.13 7.15
C ARG A 89 -23.83 -3.31 6.72
N VAL A 90 -23.72 -1.98 6.69
CA VAL A 90 -24.79 -1.09 6.22
C VAL A 90 -25.13 -1.35 4.75
N LEU A 91 -24.12 -1.48 3.89
CA LEU A 91 -24.32 -1.76 2.46
C LEU A 91 -25.01 -3.11 2.24
N VAL A 92 -24.59 -4.16 2.96
CA VAL A 92 -25.24 -5.48 2.88
C VAL A 92 -26.68 -5.42 3.42
N ALA A 93 -26.93 -4.67 4.50
CA ALA A 93 -28.29 -4.45 5.00
C ALA A 93 -29.18 -3.71 3.99
N ALA A 94 -28.59 -2.88 3.12
CA ALA A 94 -29.25 -2.21 2.00
C ALA A 94 -29.36 -3.07 0.73
N GLY A 95 -28.86 -4.31 0.74
CA GLY A 95 -29.01 -5.28 -0.35
C GLY A 95 -27.78 -5.49 -1.24
N ALA A 96 -26.62 -4.94 -0.88
CA ALA A 96 -25.39 -5.19 -1.63
C ALA A 96 -24.98 -6.68 -1.54
N ASP A 97 -24.56 -7.27 -2.66
CA ASP A 97 -24.10 -8.66 -2.71
C ASP A 97 -22.59 -8.76 -2.41
N PRO A 98 -22.18 -9.28 -1.23
CA PRO A 98 -20.77 -9.45 -0.90
C PRO A 98 -20.08 -10.51 -1.77
N TRP A 99 -20.81 -11.43 -2.41
CA TRP A 99 -20.21 -12.55 -3.14
C TRP A 99 -20.18 -12.36 -4.65
N ARG A 100 -20.71 -11.23 -5.16
CA ARG A 100 -20.57 -10.82 -6.55
C ARG A 100 -19.11 -10.53 -6.89
N PRO A 101 -18.52 -11.20 -7.91
CA PRO A 101 -17.18 -10.86 -8.39
C PRO A 101 -17.14 -9.44 -8.97
N VAL A 102 -16.09 -8.70 -8.63
CA VAL A 102 -15.89 -7.30 -9.02
C VAL A 102 -14.56 -7.15 -9.78
N LEU A 103 -13.44 -7.37 -9.10
CA LEU A 103 -12.11 -7.08 -9.63
C LEU A 103 -11.31 -8.36 -9.80
N ALA A 104 -10.92 -8.66 -11.04
CA ALA A 104 -10.17 -9.87 -11.40
C ALA A 104 -10.76 -11.17 -10.80
N GLY A 105 -12.08 -11.28 -10.72
CA GLY A 105 -12.78 -12.44 -10.14
C GLY A 105 -12.88 -12.45 -8.61
N TRP A 106 -12.31 -11.49 -7.90
CA TRP A 106 -12.50 -11.31 -6.47
C TRP A 106 -13.82 -10.61 -6.17
N SER A 107 -14.56 -11.12 -5.20
CA SER A 107 -15.68 -10.45 -4.56
C SER A 107 -15.26 -9.78 -3.25
N PRO A 108 -15.98 -8.75 -2.76
CA PRO A 108 -15.70 -8.15 -1.46
C PRO A 108 -15.70 -9.19 -0.33
N GLY A 109 -16.62 -10.15 -0.37
CA GLY A 109 -16.77 -11.21 0.60
C GLY A 109 -15.59 -12.17 0.60
N ARG A 110 -15.16 -12.65 -0.58
CA ARG A 110 -13.98 -13.52 -0.68
C ARG A 110 -12.71 -12.81 -0.23
N LEU A 111 -12.55 -11.54 -0.60
CA LEU A 111 -11.40 -10.74 -0.22
C LEU A 111 -11.35 -10.53 1.31
N SER A 112 -12.50 -10.27 1.94
CA SER A 112 -12.60 -10.04 3.38
C SER A 112 -12.12 -11.21 4.24
N LEU A 113 -12.14 -12.44 3.71
CA LEU A 113 -11.59 -13.64 4.38
C LEU A 113 -10.09 -13.51 4.69
N ALA A 114 -9.35 -12.70 3.92
CA ALA A 114 -7.93 -12.46 4.13
C ALA A 114 -7.65 -11.31 5.14
N GLY A 115 -8.67 -10.52 5.44
CA GLY A 115 -8.55 -9.27 6.19
C GLY A 115 -8.60 -9.44 7.72
N PRO A 116 -8.76 -8.32 8.44
CA PRO A 116 -8.90 -8.32 9.89
C PRO A 116 -10.26 -8.86 10.37
N THR A 117 -11.28 -8.87 9.50
CA THR A 117 -12.64 -9.32 9.79
C THR A 117 -13.07 -10.46 8.86
N PRO A 118 -12.51 -11.67 8.99
CA PRO A 118 -12.79 -12.78 8.07
C PRO A 118 -14.24 -13.28 8.13
N ASP A 119 -14.93 -13.07 9.25
CA ASP A 119 -16.33 -13.47 9.44
C ASP A 119 -17.32 -12.32 9.12
N LEU A 120 -16.89 -11.31 8.35
CA LEU A 120 -17.70 -10.12 8.06
C LEU A 120 -19.01 -10.47 7.33
N PHE A 121 -18.98 -11.50 6.49
CA PHE A 121 -20.14 -12.00 5.78
C PHE A 121 -20.22 -13.52 5.90
N PRO A 122 -21.42 -14.11 6.03
CA PRO A 122 -21.58 -15.56 5.97
C PRO A 122 -21.06 -16.12 4.65
N LEU A 123 -20.19 -17.13 4.73
CA LEU A 123 -19.70 -17.85 3.54
C LEU A 123 -20.86 -18.70 2.94
N PRO A 124 -21.19 -18.55 1.65
CA PRO A 124 -22.21 -19.37 1.00
C PRO A 124 -21.80 -20.84 1.02
N GLU A 125 -22.77 -21.74 1.13
CA GLU A 125 -22.50 -23.17 0.99
C GLU A 125 -21.88 -23.46 -0.39
N GLY A 126 -20.69 -24.09 -0.40
CA GLY A 126 -19.93 -24.32 -1.63
C GLY A 126 -19.37 -23.07 -2.29
N GLY A 127 -19.44 -21.90 -1.62
CA GLY A 127 -18.91 -20.63 -2.10
C GLY A 127 -17.37 -20.62 -2.16
N PRO A 128 -16.78 -19.74 -3.00
CA PRO A 128 -15.34 -19.67 -3.17
C PRO A 128 -14.69 -19.07 -1.93
N GLY A 129 -14.13 -19.93 -1.06
CA GLY A 129 -13.24 -19.52 0.01
C GLY A 129 -11.85 -19.10 -0.49
N LEU A 130 -10.92 -18.94 0.46
CA LEU A 130 -9.50 -18.87 0.15
C LEU A 130 -8.94 -20.29 -0.02
N SER A 131 -8.05 -20.45 -0.98
CA SER A 131 -7.17 -21.61 -1.07
C SER A 131 -6.24 -21.69 0.15
N GLU A 132 -5.57 -22.83 0.33
CA GLU A 132 -4.59 -23.01 1.39
C GLU A 132 -3.42 -22.01 1.27
N ALA A 133 -2.95 -21.76 0.05
CA ALA A 133 -1.88 -20.81 -0.24
C ALA A 133 -2.28 -19.38 0.09
N GLU A 134 -3.48 -18.95 -0.33
CA GLU A 134 -4.01 -17.61 -0.03
C GLU A 134 -4.23 -17.42 1.48
N SER A 135 -4.73 -18.45 2.16
CA SER A 135 -4.89 -18.44 3.62
C SER A 135 -3.55 -18.36 4.35
N ALA A 136 -2.51 -19.03 3.83
CA ALA A 136 -1.17 -18.94 4.35
C ALA A 136 -0.57 -17.54 4.14
N ALA A 137 -0.74 -16.96 2.94
CA ALA A 137 -0.32 -15.60 2.62
C ALA A 137 -0.98 -14.57 3.55
N ALA A 138 -2.29 -14.68 3.80
CA ALA A 138 -3.03 -13.79 4.71
C ALA A 138 -2.52 -13.89 6.16
N ARG A 139 -2.27 -15.12 6.67
CA ARG A 139 -1.68 -15.32 7.99
C ARG A 139 -0.28 -14.72 8.09
N GLU A 140 0.52 -14.90 7.05
CA GLU A 140 1.88 -14.39 7.02
C GLU A 140 1.93 -12.86 6.92
N GLY A 141 1.09 -12.26 6.08
CA GLY A 141 0.96 -10.81 5.99
C GLY A 141 0.60 -10.18 7.33
N ARG A 142 -0.37 -10.74 8.06
CA ARG A 142 -0.71 -10.27 9.42
C ARG A 142 0.47 -10.35 10.39
N ARG A 143 1.26 -11.43 10.36
CA ARG A 143 2.46 -11.56 11.21
C ARG A 143 3.50 -10.50 10.86
N ARG A 144 3.77 -10.31 9.56
CA ARG A 144 4.75 -9.35 9.06
C ARG A 144 4.35 -7.91 9.38
N ILE A 145 3.09 -7.55 9.17
CA ILE A 145 2.53 -6.24 9.54
C ILE A 145 2.68 -5.99 11.05
N ALA A 146 2.35 -6.99 11.88
CA ALA A 146 2.48 -6.87 13.33
C ALA A 146 3.93 -6.69 13.78
N ALA A 147 4.89 -7.38 13.17
CA ALA A 147 6.32 -7.24 13.47
C ALA A 147 6.88 -5.85 13.13
N LEU A 148 6.20 -5.12 12.22
CA LEU A 148 6.61 -3.81 11.72
C LEU A 148 5.67 -2.68 12.17
N ALA A 149 4.80 -2.92 13.15
CA ALA A 149 3.80 -1.96 13.59
C ALA A 149 4.40 -0.65 14.15
N ASP A 150 5.61 -0.72 14.70
CA ASP A 150 6.32 0.42 15.30
C ASP A 150 7.32 1.09 14.34
N VAL A 151 7.23 0.82 13.03
CA VAL A 151 7.94 1.65 12.05
C VAL A 151 7.28 3.04 12.05
N GLY A 152 8.01 4.04 12.53
CA GLY A 152 7.55 5.43 12.55
C GLY A 152 7.46 6.05 11.16
N TYR A 153 7.39 7.38 11.11
CA TYR A 153 7.41 8.14 9.85
C TYR A 153 8.70 7.86 9.05
N TYR A 154 8.57 7.53 7.77
CA TYR A 154 9.68 7.05 6.94
C TYR A 154 9.80 7.75 5.58
N ASP A 155 9.10 8.87 5.35
CA ASP A 155 9.29 9.63 4.12
C ASP A 155 10.76 10.06 3.96
N GLY A 156 11.27 9.99 2.74
CA GLY A 156 12.68 10.19 2.42
C GLY A 156 13.53 8.92 2.60
N THR A 157 12.97 7.82 3.09
CA THR A 157 13.71 6.56 3.25
C THR A 157 13.74 5.76 1.95
N GLY A 158 14.95 5.42 1.52
CA GLY A 158 15.21 4.39 0.52
C GLY A 158 15.51 3.05 1.19
N LEU A 159 15.01 1.96 0.60
CA LEU A 159 15.32 0.60 1.02
C LEU A 159 15.44 -0.37 -0.15
N ALA A 160 16.12 -1.48 0.10
CA ALA A 160 16.19 -2.65 -0.76
C ALA A 160 16.09 -3.92 0.10
N CYS A 161 15.05 -4.71 -0.11
CA CYS A 161 14.86 -6.02 0.49
C CYS A 161 15.45 -7.08 -0.44
N VAL A 162 16.44 -7.84 0.01
CA VAL A 162 17.20 -8.77 -0.84
C VAL A 162 17.08 -10.20 -0.31
N ALA A 163 16.59 -11.10 -1.15
CA ALA A 163 16.34 -12.48 -0.77
C ALA A 163 17.64 -13.29 -0.66
N GLY A 164 17.72 -14.17 0.34
CA GLY A 164 18.68 -15.27 0.43
C GLY A 164 20.13 -14.91 0.71
N ILE A 165 20.47 -13.64 0.97
CA ILE A 165 21.82 -13.19 1.34
C ILE A 165 21.82 -12.45 2.66
N ASP A 166 22.90 -12.55 3.42
CA ASP A 166 23.09 -11.79 4.66
C ASP A 166 23.73 -10.41 4.40
N ALA A 167 23.88 -9.61 5.45
CA ALA A 167 24.47 -8.28 5.35
C ALA A 167 25.91 -8.28 4.84
N GLN A 168 26.71 -9.30 5.17
CA GLN A 168 28.12 -9.38 4.73
C GLN A 168 28.21 -9.64 3.24
N GLU A 169 27.39 -10.56 2.73
CA GLU A 169 27.32 -10.84 1.30
C GLU A 169 26.78 -9.64 0.51
N ALA A 170 25.81 -8.90 1.05
CA ALA A 170 25.32 -7.67 0.44
C ALA A 170 26.43 -6.60 0.33
N VAL A 171 27.16 -6.31 1.42
CA VAL A 171 28.32 -5.39 1.39
C VAL A 171 29.37 -5.85 0.39
N ARG A 172 29.66 -7.15 0.32
CA ARG A 172 30.60 -7.73 -0.64
C ARG A 172 30.15 -7.50 -2.08
N ARG A 173 28.88 -7.73 -2.42
CA ARG A 173 28.32 -7.51 -3.76
C ARG A 173 28.37 -6.04 -4.16
N LEU A 174 28.13 -5.16 -3.20
CA LEU A 174 28.23 -3.70 -3.38
C LEU A 174 29.68 -3.24 -3.53
N ALA A 175 30.67 -4.08 -3.23
CA ALA A 175 32.08 -3.69 -3.10
C ALA A 175 32.25 -2.48 -2.16
N ALA A 176 31.44 -2.44 -1.11
CA ALA A 176 31.38 -1.33 -0.18
C ALA A 176 32.45 -1.46 0.92
N ALA A 177 32.95 -0.33 1.40
CA ALA A 177 33.89 -0.25 2.51
C ALA A 177 33.20 0.27 3.78
N PRO A 178 33.76 0.10 4.99
CA PRO A 178 33.30 0.84 6.16
C PRO A 178 33.43 2.36 5.91
N PRO A 179 32.41 3.17 6.23
CA PRO A 179 32.48 4.61 6.05
C PRO A 179 33.50 5.25 7.00
N ASP A 180 33.96 6.45 6.65
CA ASP A 180 34.68 7.31 7.60
C ASP A 180 33.81 7.59 8.83
N ALA A 181 34.38 7.40 10.03
CA ALA A 181 33.63 7.50 11.27
C ALA A 181 33.20 8.94 11.59
N GLY A 182 33.96 9.94 11.15
CA GLY A 182 33.62 11.35 11.31
C GLY A 182 32.46 11.75 10.40
N LEU A 183 32.57 11.39 9.11
CA LEU A 183 31.49 11.60 8.13
C LEU A 183 30.20 10.88 8.56
N LEU A 184 30.29 9.63 9.01
CA LEU A 184 29.12 8.89 9.49
C LEU A 184 28.49 9.56 10.72
N ALA A 185 29.30 10.05 11.67
CA ALA A 185 28.78 10.73 12.85
C ALA A 185 28.08 12.05 12.47
N GLU A 186 28.64 12.82 11.54
CA GLU A 186 28.03 14.05 11.02
C GLU A 186 26.72 13.76 10.28
N LEU A 187 26.71 12.74 9.43
CA LEU A 187 25.52 12.31 8.68
C LEU A 187 24.39 11.83 9.59
N LEU A 188 24.71 11.15 10.69
CA LEU A 188 23.71 10.70 11.66
C LEU A 188 23.16 11.85 12.53
N ASP A 189 23.90 12.95 12.67
CA ASP A 189 23.48 14.14 13.42
C ASP A 189 22.65 15.11 12.55
N ASP A 190 23.14 15.42 11.34
CA ASP A 190 22.45 16.27 10.36
C ASP A 190 22.60 15.68 8.93
N PRO A 191 21.69 14.78 8.51
CA PRO A 191 21.81 14.10 7.24
C PRO A 191 21.71 15.03 6.01
N TYR A 192 21.15 16.23 6.19
CA TYR A 192 21.00 17.22 5.12
C TYR A 192 22.08 18.31 5.16
N GLY A 193 22.93 18.31 6.18
CA GLY A 193 24.11 19.17 6.29
C GLY A 193 25.33 18.63 5.54
N VAL A 194 25.35 17.33 5.27
CA VAL A 194 26.39 16.64 4.49
C VAL A 194 26.12 16.78 2.99
N ASP A 195 27.19 16.77 2.18
CA ASP A 195 27.07 16.77 0.73
C ASP A 195 26.17 15.62 0.23
N THR A 196 25.35 15.90 -0.78
CA THR A 196 24.35 14.93 -1.24
C THR A 196 25.00 13.69 -1.83
N ASP A 197 26.09 13.84 -2.58
CA ASP A 197 26.76 12.71 -3.23
C ASP A 197 27.44 11.81 -2.18
N ASP A 198 27.99 12.41 -1.12
CA ASP A 198 28.59 11.69 0.00
C ASP A 198 27.51 10.98 0.84
N SER A 199 26.40 11.65 1.16
CA SER A 199 25.31 11.09 1.96
C SER A 199 24.63 9.90 1.27
N LEU A 200 24.44 9.97 -0.05
CA LEU A 200 23.77 8.92 -0.84
C LEU A 200 24.60 7.64 -0.95
N ARG A 201 25.91 7.71 -0.71
CA ARG A 201 26.79 6.54 -0.70
C ARG A 201 26.78 5.79 0.61
N ILE A 202 26.26 6.36 1.70
CA ILE A 202 26.21 5.69 3.00
C ILE A 202 24.90 4.94 3.14
N VAL A 203 24.97 3.63 3.31
CA VAL A 203 23.83 2.75 3.52
C VAL A 203 24.00 1.90 4.77
N GLY A 204 22.89 1.64 5.47
CA GLY A 204 22.80 0.64 6.52
C GLY A 204 22.42 -0.71 5.93
N VAL A 205 22.99 -1.81 6.44
CA VAL A 205 22.68 -3.17 6.02
C VAL A 205 22.38 -4.04 7.24
N THR A 206 21.23 -4.72 7.22
CA THR A 206 20.76 -5.55 8.33
C THR A 206 20.34 -6.94 7.84
N THR A 207 20.85 -7.99 8.46
CA THR A 207 20.44 -9.37 8.20
C THR A 207 19.09 -9.64 8.86
N VAL A 208 18.18 -10.27 8.13
CA VAL A 208 16.88 -10.71 8.64
C VAL A 208 16.63 -12.15 8.20
N PRO A 209 15.77 -12.92 8.88
CA PRO A 209 15.40 -14.23 8.36
C PRO A 209 14.86 -14.12 6.92
N GLY A 210 15.41 -14.93 6.02
CA GLY A 210 15.09 -14.90 4.59
C GLY A 210 16.04 -14.05 3.73
N GLY A 211 16.89 -13.20 4.31
CA GLY A 211 17.84 -12.38 3.54
C GLY A 211 18.37 -11.15 4.28
N CYS A 212 18.40 -10.00 3.62
CA CYS A 212 18.85 -8.75 4.24
C CYS A 212 18.06 -7.54 3.75
N VAL A 213 18.15 -6.45 4.51
CA VAL A 213 17.60 -5.14 4.16
C VAL A 213 18.75 -4.16 4.07
N VAL A 214 18.82 -3.42 2.97
CA VAL A 214 19.66 -2.23 2.81
C VAL A 214 18.77 -1.00 2.99
N THR A 215 19.17 -0.04 3.81
CA THR A 215 18.36 1.14 4.15
C THR A 215 19.16 2.42 4.13
N GLN A 216 18.50 3.52 3.78
CA GLN A 216 19.03 4.87 3.84
C GLN A 216 17.88 5.81 4.24
N PRO A 217 17.83 6.28 5.51
CA PRO A 217 16.72 7.11 6.00
C PRO A 217 16.57 8.48 5.31
N TRP A 218 17.63 8.97 4.67
CA TRP A 218 17.73 10.32 4.10
C TRP A 218 17.77 10.36 2.58
N GLY A 219 17.66 9.22 1.89
CA GLY A 219 17.84 9.19 0.46
C GLY A 219 17.43 7.91 -0.23
N TYR A 220 17.46 7.95 -1.55
CA TYR A 220 17.03 6.88 -2.45
C TYR A 220 18.16 5.93 -2.85
N GLY A 221 19.34 6.01 -2.25
CA GLY A 221 20.53 5.25 -2.64
C GLY A 221 20.28 3.74 -2.82
N PRO A 222 19.61 3.06 -1.88
CA PRO A 222 19.25 1.64 -2.02
C PRO A 222 18.34 1.34 -3.22
N GLN A 223 17.57 2.34 -3.68
CA GLN A 223 16.66 2.20 -4.80
C GLN A 223 17.35 2.33 -6.16
N MET A 224 18.60 2.82 -6.22
CA MET A 224 19.27 3.06 -7.49
C MET A 224 19.45 1.74 -8.29
N PRO A 225 19.15 1.71 -9.61
CA PRO A 225 19.17 0.48 -10.41
C PRO A 225 20.48 -0.31 -10.33
N GLY A 226 21.64 0.35 -10.38
CA GLY A 226 22.94 -0.29 -10.27
C GLY A 226 23.19 -0.91 -8.89
N VAL A 227 22.65 -0.32 -7.81
CA VAL A 227 22.70 -0.91 -6.46
C VAL A 227 21.87 -2.19 -6.42
N GLN A 228 20.64 -2.14 -6.91
CA GLN A 228 19.75 -3.32 -6.94
C GLN A 228 20.26 -4.42 -7.87
N ALA A 229 20.88 -4.06 -8.99
CA ALA A 229 21.46 -5.02 -9.92
C ALA A 229 22.58 -5.85 -9.26
N LEU A 230 23.49 -5.18 -8.52
CA LEU A 230 24.53 -5.85 -7.74
C LEU A 230 23.96 -6.74 -6.63
N LEU A 231 22.96 -6.22 -5.89
CA LEU A 231 22.33 -6.95 -4.80
C LEU A 231 21.57 -8.19 -5.27
N SER A 232 20.88 -8.10 -6.41
CA SER A 232 20.01 -9.15 -6.94
C SER A 232 20.73 -10.29 -7.66
N ALA A 233 22.06 -10.30 -7.78
CA ALA A 233 22.79 -11.36 -8.48
C ALA A 233 22.40 -12.78 -7.99
N GLY A 234 21.82 -13.61 -8.86
CA GLY A 234 21.30 -14.93 -8.53
C GLY A 234 20.14 -14.96 -7.53
N THR A 235 19.45 -13.83 -7.29
CA THR A 235 18.35 -13.70 -6.33
C THR A 235 17.37 -12.59 -6.73
N VAL A 236 16.49 -12.18 -5.81
CA VAL A 236 15.52 -11.09 -5.96
C VAL A 236 15.87 -9.94 -5.04
N CYS A 237 15.74 -8.72 -5.56
CA CYS A 237 15.78 -7.47 -4.82
C CYS A 237 14.49 -6.70 -5.08
N TYR A 238 13.76 -6.36 -4.02
CA TYR A 238 12.62 -5.43 -4.09
C TYR A 238 13.03 -4.11 -3.43
N GLY A 239 13.08 -3.05 -4.22
CA GLY A 239 13.43 -1.72 -3.76
C GLY A 239 12.22 -0.84 -3.53
N MET A 240 12.38 0.16 -2.67
CA MET A 240 11.40 1.21 -2.47
C MET A 240 12.10 2.52 -2.10
N TYR A 241 11.62 3.63 -2.65
CA TYR A 241 11.87 4.96 -2.11
C TYR A 241 10.54 5.57 -1.68
N ALA A 242 10.43 5.91 -0.40
CA ALA A 242 9.28 6.61 0.15
C ALA A 242 9.39 8.10 -0.20
N ASN A 243 8.99 8.47 -1.42
CA ASN A 243 9.17 9.81 -1.94
C ASN A 243 8.17 10.78 -1.27
N PRO A 244 8.63 11.81 -0.52
CA PRO A 244 7.73 12.76 0.14
C PRO A 244 6.77 13.50 -0.82
N LYS A 245 7.12 13.56 -2.11
CA LYS A 245 6.34 14.26 -3.14
C LYS A 245 5.27 13.40 -3.81
N SER A 246 5.55 12.11 -4.02
CA SER A 246 4.74 11.25 -4.88
C SER A 246 4.36 9.91 -4.25
N GLY A 247 4.73 9.65 -2.99
CA GLY A 247 4.47 8.40 -2.29
C GLY A 247 5.53 7.33 -2.54
N ASN A 248 5.20 6.08 -2.22
CA ASN A 248 6.14 4.97 -2.31
C ASN A 248 6.36 4.55 -3.78
N GLN A 249 7.61 4.62 -4.23
CA GLN A 249 8.02 4.18 -5.56
C GLN A 249 8.81 2.89 -5.43
N GLY A 250 8.28 1.79 -5.95
CA GLY A 250 8.85 0.46 -5.86
C GLY A 250 9.56 0.03 -7.14
N SER A 251 10.45 -0.96 -7.00
CA SER A 251 11.10 -1.63 -8.12
C SER A 251 11.37 -3.09 -7.80
N LEU A 252 11.34 -3.93 -8.82
CA LEU A 252 11.65 -5.35 -8.72
C LEU A 252 12.81 -5.68 -9.67
N VAL A 253 13.88 -6.21 -9.10
CA VAL A 253 15.08 -6.60 -9.85
C VAL A 253 15.43 -8.04 -9.52
N ARG A 254 15.60 -8.86 -10.57
CA ARG A 254 15.95 -10.28 -10.47
C ARG A 254 17.20 -10.52 -11.28
N ASP A 255 18.22 -11.07 -10.63
CA ASP A 255 19.49 -11.43 -11.28
C ASP A 255 20.07 -10.30 -12.16
N GLY A 256 20.09 -9.08 -11.62
CA GLY A 256 20.57 -7.90 -12.34
C GLY A 256 19.57 -7.27 -13.33
N VAL A 257 18.43 -7.91 -13.60
CA VAL A 257 17.45 -7.45 -14.59
C VAL A 257 16.28 -6.78 -13.89
N VAL A 258 15.96 -5.55 -14.32
CA VAL A 258 14.77 -4.81 -13.85
C VAL A 258 13.53 -5.44 -14.48
N GLU A 259 12.71 -6.09 -13.66
CA GLU A 259 11.43 -6.70 -14.06
C GLU A 259 10.26 -5.74 -13.83
N GLY A 260 10.38 -4.82 -12.85
CA GLY A 260 9.34 -3.84 -12.53
C GLY A 260 9.94 -2.52 -12.04
N TRP A 261 9.30 -1.42 -12.44
CA TRP A 261 9.68 -0.05 -12.10
C TRP A 261 8.42 0.80 -11.90
N ASP A 262 8.48 1.78 -11.00
CA ASP A 262 7.32 2.61 -10.61
C ASP A 262 6.16 1.76 -10.05
N LEU A 263 6.51 0.74 -9.26
CA LEU A 263 5.55 -0.07 -8.50
C LEU A 263 5.03 0.74 -7.31
N HIS A 264 3.88 0.39 -6.76
CA HIS A 264 3.22 1.17 -5.70
C HIS A 264 3.02 0.33 -4.43
N PRO A 265 4.11 -0.07 -3.73
CA PRO A 265 3.97 -0.85 -2.51
C PRO A 265 3.21 -0.05 -1.44
N GLY A 266 2.33 -0.73 -0.71
CA GLY A 266 1.35 -0.17 0.19
C GLY A 266 0.09 0.36 -0.52
N GLY A 267 0.01 0.26 -1.85
CA GLY A 267 -1.19 0.60 -2.61
C GLY A 267 -2.31 -0.42 -2.39
N GLY A 268 -3.56 0.04 -2.47
CA GLY A 268 -4.71 -0.85 -2.49
C GLY A 268 -4.95 -1.46 -3.87
N PRO A 269 -5.81 -2.49 -3.97
CA PRO A 269 -6.25 -3.02 -5.27
C PRO A 269 -6.86 -1.94 -6.17
N TYR A 270 -6.51 -1.96 -7.47
CA TYR A 270 -7.00 -1.00 -8.47
C TYR A 270 -7.47 -1.68 -9.75
N THR A 271 -8.30 -0.99 -10.53
CA THR A 271 -8.89 -1.54 -11.76
C THR A 271 -7.84 -1.89 -12.80
N GLY A 272 -7.87 -3.12 -13.29
CA GLY A 272 -6.88 -3.67 -14.20
C GLY A 272 -5.74 -4.44 -13.52
N MET A 273 -5.69 -4.47 -12.18
CA MET A 273 -4.75 -5.31 -11.43
C MET A 273 -4.97 -6.81 -11.71
N PRO A 274 -3.91 -7.60 -11.95
CA PRO A 274 -3.99 -9.05 -12.14
C PRO A 274 -4.56 -9.78 -10.91
N HIS A 275 -5.24 -10.90 -11.14
CA HIS A 275 -5.91 -11.70 -10.09
C HIS A 275 -4.99 -12.07 -8.92
N GLU A 276 -3.75 -12.44 -9.25
CA GLU A 276 -2.71 -12.88 -8.35
C GLU A 276 -2.14 -11.76 -7.46
N GLU A 277 -2.29 -10.50 -7.85
CA GLU A 277 -1.78 -9.33 -7.12
C GLU A 277 -2.82 -8.73 -6.16
N VAL A 278 -4.12 -8.88 -6.47
CA VAL A 278 -5.22 -8.32 -5.68
C VAL A 278 -5.12 -8.69 -4.20
N LEU A 279 -4.81 -9.95 -3.90
CA LEU A 279 -4.70 -10.41 -2.52
C LEU A 279 -3.54 -9.75 -1.79
N THR A 280 -2.38 -9.63 -2.44
CA THR A 280 -1.18 -8.99 -1.87
C THR A 280 -1.46 -7.51 -1.58
N ALA A 281 -2.01 -6.78 -2.55
CA ALA A 281 -2.38 -5.37 -2.38
C ALA A 281 -3.43 -5.15 -1.29
N TYR A 282 -4.38 -6.08 -1.13
CA TYR A 282 -5.35 -6.02 -0.04
C TYR A 282 -4.71 -6.28 1.34
N ILE A 283 -3.84 -7.30 1.44
CA ILE A 283 -3.17 -7.65 2.70
C ILE A 283 -2.28 -6.50 3.17
N TYR A 284 -1.51 -5.91 2.27
CA TYR A 284 -0.49 -4.92 2.60
C TYR A 284 -0.90 -3.48 2.30
N GLY A 285 -2.18 -3.21 2.04
CA GLY A 285 -2.69 -1.85 1.87
C GLY A 285 -2.23 -0.96 3.03
N SER A 286 -1.57 0.15 2.72
CA SER A 286 -0.90 1.09 3.65
C SER A 286 0.30 0.54 4.44
N HIS A 287 0.83 -0.63 4.11
CA HIS A 287 1.96 -1.29 4.78
C HIS A 287 3.10 -1.60 3.80
N ALA A 288 3.63 -0.55 3.16
CA ALA A 288 4.57 -0.67 2.03
C ALA A 288 5.86 -1.46 2.37
N ILE A 289 6.45 -1.23 3.54
CA ILE A 289 7.66 -1.94 3.97
C ILE A 289 7.41 -3.44 4.15
N ALA A 290 6.23 -3.80 4.70
CA ALA A 290 5.82 -5.19 4.83
C ALA A 290 5.62 -5.86 3.46
N GLU A 291 5.06 -5.13 2.48
CA GLU A 291 4.94 -5.62 1.11
C GLU A 291 6.30 -5.84 0.44
N CYS A 292 7.24 -4.91 0.60
CA CYS A 292 8.61 -5.05 0.08
C CYS A 292 9.29 -6.31 0.63
N CYS A 293 9.13 -6.56 1.93
CA CYS A 293 9.60 -7.78 2.57
C CYS A 293 8.89 -9.03 2.01
N ALA A 294 7.59 -8.95 1.73
CA ALA A 294 6.83 -10.07 1.19
C ALA A 294 7.32 -10.47 -0.21
N HIS A 295 7.54 -9.50 -1.10
CA HIS A 295 8.10 -9.76 -2.45
C HIS A 295 9.50 -10.37 -2.42
N ALA A 296 10.33 -9.99 -1.45
CA ALA A 296 11.67 -10.53 -1.26
C ALA A 296 11.72 -11.77 -0.34
N GLY A 297 10.59 -12.25 0.20
CA GLY A 297 10.56 -13.40 1.10
C GLY A 297 11.30 -13.19 2.43
N LEU A 298 11.28 -11.95 2.96
CA LEU A 298 11.92 -11.58 4.23
C LEU A 298 10.95 -11.65 5.41
N PHE A 299 11.45 -12.02 6.58
CA PHE A 299 10.68 -12.20 7.81
C PHE A 299 11.32 -11.43 8.98
N PRO A 300 11.27 -10.08 8.96
CA PRO A 300 11.77 -9.29 10.07
C PRO A 300 10.99 -9.60 11.34
N ALA A 301 11.70 -9.68 12.47
CA ALA A 301 11.08 -9.96 13.78
C ALA A 301 10.60 -8.68 14.50
N ASP A 302 11.15 -7.53 14.11
CA ASP A 302 10.97 -6.23 14.72
C ASP A 302 11.31 -5.13 13.68
N PRO A 303 11.06 -3.83 13.97
CA PRO A 303 11.29 -2.74 13.01
C PRO A 303 12.76 -2.28 12.90
N ARG A 304 13.71 -2.83 13.67
CA ARG A 304 15.11 -2.39 13.69
C ARG A 304 15.79 -2.39 12.31
N PRO A 305 15.55 -3.37 11.41
CA PRO A 305 16.16 -3.35 10.07
C PRO A 305 15.83 -2.11 9.25
N PHE A 306 14.76 -1.38 9.60
CA PHE A 306 14.28 -0.18 8.90
C PHE A 306 14.49 1.11 9.66
N THR A 307 14.54 1.04 11.00
CA THR A 307 14.65 2.20 11.90
C THR A 307 16.05 2.37 12.49
N GLY A 308 16.89 1.32 12.38
CA GLY A 308 18.24 1.30 12.89
C GLY A 308 18.36 0.99 14.39
N PRO A 309 19.60 0.85 14.89
CA PRO A 309 20.84 0.84 14.11
C PRO A 309 20.99 -0.44 13.25
N PRO A 310 21.62 -0.35 12.06
CA PRO A 310 21.85 -1.51 11.21
C PRO A 310 22.97 -2.42 11.76
N ASP A 311 23.12 -3.62 11.20
CA ASP A 311 24.23 -4.51 11.56
C ASP A 311 25.58 -3.96 11.05
N LEU A 312 25.56 -3.37 9.85
CA LEU A 312 26.72 -2.78 9.19
C LEU A 312 26.35 -1.42 8.59
N TRP A 313 27.25 -0.44 8.73
CA TRP A 313 27.28 0.73 7.86
C TRP A 313 28.27 0.49 6.74
N ALA A 314 27.90 0.87 5.53
CA ALA A 314 28.70 0.64 4.34
C ALA A 314 28.69 1.88 3.44
N GLU A 315 29.87 2.25 2.95
CA GLU A 315 30.08 3.28 1.95
C GLU A 315 30.23 2.64 0.57
N LEU A 316 29.27 2.94 -0.30
CA LEU A 316 29.29 2.57 -1.71
C LEU A 316 30.46 3.30 -2.41
N PRO A 317 31.25 2.64 -3.27
CA PRO A 317 32.30 3.34 -4.01
C PRO A 317 31.71 4.25 -5.09
N GLU A 318 32.50 5.23 -5.51
CA GLU A 318 32.18 6.18 -6.58
C GLU A 318 31.92 5.47 -7.91
N ARG A 319 30.67 5.52 -8.39
CA ARG A 319 30.25 5.08 -9.74
C ARG A 319 28.88 5.64 -10.08
N ASP A 320 28.51 5.55 -11.35
CA ASP A 320 27.14 5.82 -11.79
C ASP A 320 26.24 4.63 -11.44
N TYR A 321 25.37 4.81 -10.44
CA TYR A 321 24.39 3.79 -10.02
C TYR A 321 23.04 3.92 -10.73
N TRP A 322 22.86 4.88 -11.64
CA TRP A 322 21.67 4.99 -12.48
C TRP A 322 21.76 4.14 -13.75
N GLN A 323 22.98 3.77 -14.13
CA GLN A 323 23.25 2.81 -15.20
C GLN A 323 23.49 1.41 -14.60
N HIS A 324 22.95 0.38 -15.25
CA HIS A 324 23.07 -1.03 -14.88
C HIS A 324 23.88 -1.81 -15.91
#